data_AF-A0A1C5IQB2-F1
#
_entry.id   AF-A0A1C5IQB2-F1
#
_cell.length_a   1.000
_cell.length_b   1.000
_cell.length_c   1.000
_cell.angle_alpha   90.00
_cell.angle_beta   90.00
_cell.angle_gamma   90.00
#
_symmetry.space_group_name_H-M   'P 1'
#
loop_
_entity.id
_entity.type
_entity.pdbx_description
1 polymer ?
#
loop_
_entity_poly.entity_id
_entity_poly.type
_entity_poly.pdbx_seq_one_letter_code
_entity_poly.pdbx_strand_id
1 'polypeptide(L)'
;MSINDNKAPATWLSQDAHDRLQAELDELIANRAVIAAEINARREEGDLRENGGYHAAREEQGKAEGRILYLKELLRTAQVGEAPTADVVAPGMVVTIYFDDDENDTETFLLGSREIAATTELTVYSPEAALGQAILGGRPGQACTYTAPSGADIKVTIVSFEPFSG
;
A
#
# COMPACT_ATOMS: atom_id res chain seq x y z
N MET A 1 -3.32 29.78 -17.48
CA MET A 1 -2.76 28.51 -17.99
C MET A 1 -2.64 27.59 -16.79
N SER A 2 -3.70 26.85 -16.46
CA SER A 2 -3.67 25.93 -15.32
C SER A 2 -2.98 24.65 -15.75
N ILE A 3 -1.82 24.38 -15.16
CA ILE A 3 -1.13 23.11 -15.27
C ILE A 3 -1.96 22.07 -14.49
N ASN A 4 -2.72 21.25 -15.22
CA ASN A 4 -3.23 20.00 -14.68
C ASN A 4 -2.04 19.04 -14.62
N ASP A 5 -1.29 19.08 -13.52
CA ASP A 5 -0.39 18.00 -13.14
C ASP A 5 -1.25 16.78 -12.81
N ASN A 6 -1.55 15.98 -13.83
CA ASN A 6 -2.10 14.64 -13.68
C ASN A 6 -1.00 13.71 -13.13
N LYS A 7 -0.58 13.95 -11.89
CA LYS A 7 0.19 12.99 -11.11
C LYS A 7 -0.78 11.89 -10.72
N ALA A 8 -0.48 10.64 -11.07
CA ALA A 8 -1.12 9.49 -10.44
C ALA A 8 -1.11 9.72 -8.91
N PRO A 9 -2.19 9.36 -8.19
CA PRO A 9 -2.31 9.68 -6.78
C PRO A 9 -1.10 9.11 -6.05
N ALA A 10 -0.23 10.00 -5.56
CA ALA A 10 0.96 9.60 -4.83
C ALA A 10 0.50 8.79 -3.62
N THR A 11 1.06 7.60 -3.44
CA THR A 11 0.75 6.76 -2.29
C THR A 11 1.12 7.53 -1.02
N TRP A 12 0.17 7.77 -0.14
CA TRP A 12 0.46 8.38 1.16
C TRP A 12 0.98 7.31 2.13
N LEU A 13 1.97 7.67 2.94
CA LEU A 13 2.52 6.88 4.04
C LEU A 13 2.61 7.75 5.30
N SER A 14 2.27 7.19 6.46
CA SER A 14 2.66 7.80 7.74
C SER A 14 4.18 7.78 7.90
N GLN A 15 4.71 8.61 8.78
CA GLN A 15 6.15 8.62 9.08
C GLN A 15 6.63 7.27 9.63
N ASP A 16 5.87 6.66 10.53
CA ASP A 16 6.18 5.34 11.10
C ASP A 16 6.23 4.25 10.01
N ALA A 17 5.23 4.22 9.12
CA ALA A 17 5.20 3.27 8.01
C ALA A 17 6.38 3.47 7.05
N HIS A 18 6.72 4.72 6.75
CA HIS A 18 7.90 5.04 5.94
C HIS A 18 9.19 4.51 6.60
N ASP A 19 9.40 4.77 7.89
CA ASP A 19 10.61 4.40 8.60
C ASP A 19 10.76 2.88 8.71
N ARG A 20 9.65 2.16 8.94
CA ARG A 20 9.62 0.68 8.92
C ARG A 20 10.00 0.12 7.56
N LEU A 21 9.45 0.69 6.48
CA LEU A 21 9.73 0.24 5.11
C LEU A 21 11.16 0.58 4.68
N GLN A 22 11.69 1.71 5.14
CA GLN A 22 13.08 2.09 4.92
C GLN A 22 14.03 1.13 5.66
N ALA A 23 13.73 0.78 6.90
CA ALA A 23 14.49 -0.21 7.65
C ALA A 23 14.47 -1.59 6.97
N GLU A 24 13.31 -2.03 6.48
CA GLU A 24 13.18 -3.27 5.71
C GLU A 24 14.06 -3.23 4.43
N LEU A 25 14.02 -2.12 3.70
CA LEU A 25 14.84 -1.93 2.50
C LEU A 25 16.34 -2.02 2.81
N ASP A 26 16.78 -1.37 3.89
CA ASP A 26 18.18 -1.37 4.31
C ASP A 26 18.66 -2.77 4.75
N GLU A 27 17.82 -3.52 5.47
CA GLU A 27 18.09 -4.90 5.85
C GLU A 27 18.23 -5.81 4.61
N LEU A 28 17.29 -5.71 3.66
CA LEU A 28 17.33 -6.49 2.43
C LEU A 28 18.57 -6.18 1.60
N ILE A 29 18.98 -4.91 1.51
CA ILE A 29 20.20 -4.50 0.80
C ILE A 29 21.44 -5.06 1.52
N ALA A 30 21.51 -4.98 2.85
CA ALA A 30 22.62 -5.54 3.62
C ALA A 30 22.72 -7.07 3.45
N ASN A 31 21.58 -7.76 3.38
CA ASN A 31 21.52 -9.21 3.24
C ASN A 31 21.92 -9.73 1.84
N ARG A 32 21.98 -8.86 0.82
CA ARG A 32 22.40 -9.26 -0.55
C ARG A 32 23.74 -9.99 -0.58
N ALA A 33 24.71 -9.53 0.20
CA ALA A 33 26.03 -10.14 0.25
C ALA A 33 26.00 -11.55 0.88
N VAL A 34 25.14 -11.75 1.88
CA VAL A 34 24.96 -13.02 2.57
C VAL A 34 24.32 -14.05 1.62
N ILE A 35 23.21 -13.67 0.97
CA ILE A 35 22.53 -14.54 -0.02
C ILE A 35 23.48 -14.90 -1.17
N ALA A 36 24.27 -13.93 -1.66
CA ALA A 36 25.26 -14.18 -2.71
C ALA A 36 26.35 -15.17 -2.27
N ALA A 37 26.86 -15.04 -1.04
CA ALA A 37 27.83 -15.98 -0.48
C ALA A 37 27.23 -17.38 -0.33
N GLU A 38 25.99 -17.48 0.14
CA GLU A 38 25.27 -18.74 0.28
C GLU A 38 25.04 -19.46 -1.06
N ILE A 39 24.63 -18.71 -2.10
CA ILE A 39 24.50 -19.24 -3.46
C ILE A 39 25.85 -19.77 -3.97
N ASN A 40 26.94 -19.03 -3.73
CA ASN A 40 28.27 -19.45 -4.16
C ASN A 40 28.73 -20.72 -3.43
N ALA A 41 28.54 -20.80 -2.12
CA ALA A 41 28.90 -22.00 -1.35
C ALA A 41 28.13 -23.23 -1.86
N ARG A 42 26.82 -23.12 -2.07
CA ARG A 42 26.01 -24.23 -2.60
C ARG A 42 26.34 -24.57 -4.05
N ARG A 43 26.86 -23.62 -4.82
CA ARG A 43 27.32 -23.87 -6.20
C ARG A 43 28.54 -24.81 -6.23
N GLU A 44 29.34 -24.83 -5.17
CA GLU A 44 30.49 -25.71 -5.04
C GLU A 44 30.09 -27.12 -4.57
N GLU A 45 28.86 -27.30 -4.07
CA GLU A 45 28.29 -28.57 -3.66
C GLU A 45 27.68 -29.32 -4.86
N GLY A 46 28.52 -30.01 -5.62
CA GLY A 46 28.09 -31.07 -6.55
C GLY A 46 27.37 -30.60 -7.82
N ASP A 47 26.50 -31.46 -8.37
CA ASP A 47 25.74 -31.17 -9.59
C ASP A 47 24.59 -30.19 -9.29
N LEU A 48 24.65 -29.02 -9.93
CA LEU A 48 23.67 -27.94 -9.77
C LEU A 48 22.25 -28.33 -10.18
N ARG A 49 22.07 -29.31 -11.07
CA ARG A 49 20.73 -29.73 -11.50
C ARG A 49 19.94 -30.43 -10.41
N GLU A 50 20.62 -31.05 -9.45
CA GLU A 50 19.98 -31.80 -8.36
C GLU A 50 20.09 -31.06 -7.01
N ASN A 51 20.83 -29.95 -6.96
CA ASN A 51 21.03 -29.17 -5.75
C ASN A 51 19.80 -28.27 -5.45
N GLY A 52 18.84 -28.84 -4.73
CA GLY A 52 17.63 -28.11 -4.28
C GLY A 52 17.94 -26.88 -3.42
N GLY A 53 19.03 -26.90 -2.64
CA GLY A 53 19.45 -25.77 -1.81
C GLY A 53 19.97 -24.57 -2.65
N TYR A 54 20.64 -24.84 -3.76
CA TYR A 54 21.07 -23.82 -4.72
C TYR A 54 19.86 -23.16 -5.40
N HIS A 55 18.89 -23.97 -5.85
CA HIS A 55 17.66 -23.44 -6.45
C HIS A 55 16.86 -22.59 -5.46
N ALA A 56 16.67 -23.06 -4.22
CA ALA A 56 15.99 -22.32 -3.17
C ALA A 56 16.67 -20.97 -2.88
N ALA A 57 18.00 -20.94 -2.79
CA ALA A 57 18.76 -19.70 -2.59
C ALA A 57 18.58 -18.69 -3.73
N ARG A 58 18.54 -19.18 -4.98
CA ARG A 58 18.30 -18.34 -6.16
C ARG A 58 16.88 -17.79 -6.20
N GLU A 59 15.90 -18.59 -5.79
CA GLU A 59 14.52 -18.12 -5.64
C GLU A 59 14.39 -17.07 -4.53
N GLU A 60 15.05 -17.29 -3.39
CA GLU A 60 15.10 -16.31 -2.29
C GLU A 60 15.74 -15.00 -2.73
N GLN A 61 16.87 -15.06 -3.44
CA GLN A 61 17.50 -13.89 -4.06
C GLN A 61 16.50 -13.16 -4.98
N GLY A 62 15.78 -13.88 -5.83
CA GLY A 62 14.79 -13.30 -6.73
C GLY A 62 13.66 -12.58 -5.98
N LYS A 63 13.15 -13.17 -4.90
CA LYS A 63 12.13 -12.57 -4.03
C LYS A 63 12.64 -11.30 -3.34
N ALA A 64 13.85 -11.36 -2.77
CA ALA A 64 14.48 -10.22 -2.12
C ALA A 64 14.69 -9.06 -3.09
N GLU A 65 15.22 -9.32 -4.29
CA GLU A 65 15.41 -8.29 -5.32
C GLU A 65 14.10 -7.69 -5.80
N GLY A 66 13.05 -8.50 -5.94
CA GLY A 66 11.70 -8.02 -6.26
C GLY A 66 11.16 -7.07 -5.19
N ARG A 67 11.30 -7.43 -3.91
CA ARG A 67 10.87 -6.58 -2.79
C ARG A 67 11.68 -5.29 -2.70
N ILE A 68 12.99 -5.34 -2.90
CA ILE A 68 13.86 -4.16 -2.95
C ILE A 68 13.42 -3.19 -4.05
N LEU A 69 13.13 -3.69 -5.25
CA LEU A 69 12.67 -2.84 -6.36
C LEU A 69 11.34 -2.16 -6.03
N TYR A 70 10.39 -2.92 -5.48
CA TYR A 70 9.10 -2.39 -5.03
C TYR A 70 9.27 -1.30 -3.96
N LEU A 71 10.01 -1.58 -2.88
CA LEU A 71 10.23 -0.64 -1.78
C LEU A 71 10.91 0.64 -2.25
N LYS A 72 11.90 0.54 -3.14
CA LYS A 72 12.56 1.71 -3.72
C LYS A 72 11.59 2.60 -4.49
N GLU A 73 10.72 2.02 -5.31
CA GLU A 73 9.77 2.80 -6.09
C GLU A 73 8.67 3.41 -5.21
N LEU A 74 8.16 2.64 -4.24
CA LEU A 74 7.20 3.11 -3.27
C LEU A 74 7.76 4.29 -2.46
N LEU A 75 8.90 4.12 -1.80
CA LEU A 75 9.52 5.15 -0.96
C LEU A 75 9.92 6.39 -1.78
N ARG A 76 10.31 6.24 -3.04
CA ARG A 76 10.65 7.35 -3.94
C ARG A 76 9.44 8.22 -4.31
N THR A 77 8.27 7.60 -4.45
CA THR A 77 7.06 8.26 -4.95
C THR A 77 6.06 8.61 -3.87
N ALA A 78 6.22 8.02 -2.68
CA ALA A 78 5.30 8.21 -1.57
C ALA A 78 5.33 9.65 -1.04
N GLN A 79 4.15 10.12 -0.64
CA GLN A 79 4.02 11.33 0.15
C GLN A 79 4.04 10.94 1.62
N VAL A 80 5.04 11.41 2.34
CA VAL A 80 5.29 11.08 3.74
C VAL A 80 4.92 12.25 4.64
N GLY A 81 4.26 11.99 5.76
CA GLY A 81 4.03 12.97 6.81
C GLY A 81 2.59 12.98 7.29
N GLU A 82 2.16 14.11 7.85
CA GLU A 82 0.79 14.27 8.35
C GLU A 82 -0.23 14.13 7.22
N ALA A 83 -1.35 13.49 7.55
CA ALA A 83 -2.47 13.40 6.63
C ALA A 83 -2.93 14.82 6.26
N PRO A 84 -3.19 15.10 4.97
CA PRO A 84 -3.54 16.44 4.54
C PRO A 84 -4.82 16.91 5.24
N THR A 85 -4.81 18.11 5.79
CA THR A 85 -6.06 18.81 6.12
C THR A 85 -6.73 19.19 4.82
N ALA A 86 -7.73 18.42 4.40
CA ALA A 86 -8.49 18.68 3.19
C ALA A 86 -9.99 18.71 3.50
N ASP A 87 -10.74 19.49 2.72
CA ASP A 87 -12.22 19.54 2.79
C ASP A 87 -12.88 18.39 2.02
N VAL A 88 -12.08 17.44 1.53
CA VAL A 88 -12.47 16.30 0.71
C VAL A 88 -11.69 15.05 1.13
N VAL A 89 -12.24 13.88 0.87
CA VAL A 89 -11.56 12.60 1.09
C VAL A 89 -10.24 12.56 0.29
N ALA A 90 -9.15 12.27 0.99
CA ALA A 90 -7.81 12.17 0.44
C ALA A 90 -7.06 10.96 1.04
N PRO A 91 -5.97 10.49 0.41
CA PRO A 91 -5.09 9.50 1.02
C PRO A 91 -4.57 9.98 2.38
N GLY A 92 -4.49 9.07 3.34
CA GLY A 92 -4.13 9.35 4.73
C GLY A 92 -5.31 9.71 5.63
N MET A 93 -6.55 9.67 5.13
CA MET A 93 -7.74 9.92 5.95
C MET A 93 -8.40 8.63 6.43
N VAL A 94 -8.92 8.67 7.66
CA VAL A 94 -9.89 7.70 8.16
C VAL A 94 -11.25 8.14 7.65
N VAL A 95 -11.90 7.29 6.85
CA VAL A 95 -13.18 7.58 6.19
C VAL A 95 -14.24 6.67 6.76
N THR A 96 -15.40 7.25 7.07
CA THR A 96 -16.62 6.50 7.40
C THR A 96 -17.62 6.63 6.26
N ILE A 97 -18.13 5.50 5.79
CA ILE A 97 -19.16 5.42 4.76
C ILE A 97 -20.35 4.62 5.27
N TYR A 98 -21.50 4.76 4.62
CA TYR A 98 -22.59 3.78 4.69
C TYR A 98 -22.91 3.19 3.32
N PHE A 99 -23.45 1.97 3.30
CA PHE A 99 -23.80 1.25 2.08
C PHE A 99 -25.29 1.41 1.72
N ASP A 100 -25.60 1.43 0.43
CA ASP A 100 -26.95 1.29 -0.15
C ASP A 100 -28.07 2.13 0.51
N ASP A 101 -27.75 3.38 0.91
CA ASP A 101 -28.67 4.29 1.61
C ASP A 101 -29.17 3.82 2.99
N ASP A 102 -28.52 2.81 3.58
CA ASP A 102 -28.77 2.39 4.97
C ASP A 102 -27.75 3.04 5.91
N GLU A 103 -28.16 4.11 6.59
CA GLU A 103 -27.31 4.84 7.56
C GLU A 103 -26.84 4.00 8.76
N ASN A 104 -27.38 2.78 8.97
CA ASN A 104 -26.94 1.87 10.02
C ASN A 104 -25.86 0.89 9.55
N ASP A 105 -25.70 0.69 8.24
CA ASP A 105 -24.68 -0.19 7.66
C ASP A 105 -23.42 0.61 7.34
N THR A 106 -22.68 0.95 8.39
CA THR A 106 -21.49 1.81 8.31
C THR A 106 -20.18 1.04 8.37
N GLU A 107 -19.19 1.48 7.61
CA GLU A 107 -17.82 1.00 7.71
C GLU A 107 -16.82 2.15 7.82
N THR A 108 -15.84 2.00 8.71
CA THR A 108 -14.77 2.97 8.96
C THR A 108 -13.42 2.34 8.63
N PHE A 109 -12.62 3.00 7.80
CA PHE A 109 -11.35 2.47 7.31
C PHE A 109 -10.35 3.59 7.02
N LEU A 110 -9.06 3.25 6.98
CA LEU A 110 -8.00 4.13 6.53
C LEU A 110 -7.83 4.04 5.02
N LEU A 111 -7.92 5.16 4.32
CA LEU A 111 -7.61 5.24 2.89
C LEU A 111 -6.11 5.46 2.70
N GLY A 112 -5.35 4.39 2.45
CA GLY A 112 -3.88 4.46 2.43
C GLY A 112 -3.21 3.23 1.82
N SER A 113 -1.87 3.23 1.79
CA SER A 113 -1.12 2.05 1.34
C SER A 113 -1.39 0.86 2.23
N ARG A 114 -1.48 -0.35 1.64
CA ARG A 114 -1.52 -1.61 2.39
C ARG A 114 -0.35 -1.76 3.37
N GLU A 115 0.78 -1.13 3.10
CA GLU A 115 1.96 -1.20 3.95
C GLU A 115 1.76 -0.53 5.32
N ILE A 116 0.74 0.33 5.45
CA ILE A 116 0.32 0.98 6.70
C ILE A 116 -0.53 0.02 7.54
N ALA A 117 -1.11 -1.04 6.97
CA ALA A 117 -1.94 -1.98 7.74
C ALA A 117 -1.18 -2.66 8.90
N ALA A 118 0.15 -2.67 8.87
CA ALA A 118 0.97 -3.17 9.97
C ALA A 118 1.10 -2.18 11.15
N THR A 119 0.68 -0.92 10.98
CA THR A 119 0.85 0.17 11.97
C THR A 119 -0.47 0.61 12.60
N THR A 120 -1.60 0.00 12.23
CA THR A 120 -2.94 0.37 12.70
C THR A 120 -3.85 -0.84 12.78
N GLU A 121 -4.84 -0.79 13.67
CA GLU A 121 -5.91 -1.80 13.77
C GLU A 121 -7.06 -1.54 12.77
N LEU A 122 -7.05 -0.37 12.11
CA LEU A 122 -8.05 -0.04 11.11
C LEU A 122 -7.86 -0.89 9.85
N THR A 123 -8.97 -1.30 9.24
CA THR A 123 -8.96 -1.81 7.87
C THR A 123 -8.36 -0.75 6.95
N VAL A 124 -7.43 -1.15 6.08
CA VAL A 124 -6.78 -0.24 5.14
C VAL A 124 -7.22 -0.55 3.72
N TYR A 125 -7.77 0.44 3.04
CA TYR A 125 -8.09 0.35 1.61
C TYR A 125 -7.16 1.23 0.78
N SER A 126 -6.68 0.67 -0.34
CA SER A 126 -5.84 1.42 -1.28
C SER A 126 -6.67 2.51 -1.98
N PRO A 127 -6.11 3.73 -2.12
CA PRO A 127 -6.66 4.74 -3.03
C PRO A 127 -6.85 4.23 -4.46
N GLU A 128 -6.10 3.22 -4.90
CA GLU A 128 -6.16 2.63 -6.25
C GLU A 128 -7.24 1.54 -6.37
N ALA A 129 -7.84 1.09 -5.26
CA ALA A 129 -8.93 0.13 -5.30
C ALA A 129 -10.22 0.78 -5.81
N ALA A 130 -11.18 -0.03 -6.29
CA ALA A 130 -12.45 0.46 -6.85
C ALA A 130 -13.20 1.40 -5.89
N LEU A 131 -13.32 1.02 -4.61
CA LEU A 131 -13.90 1.86 -3.57
C LEU A 131 -13.09 3.15 -3.36
N GLY A 132 -11.77 3.05 -3.23
CA GLY A 132 -10.87 4.19 -3.05
C GLY A 132 -11.00 5.22 -4.17
N GLN A 133 -10.97 4.76 -5.42
CA GLN A 133 -11.16 5.62 -6.61
C GLN A 133 -12.52 6.30 -6.63
N ALA A 134 -13.58 5.63 -6.16
CA ALA A 134 -14.93 6.19 -6.16
C ALA A 134 -15.14 7.27 -5.09
N ILE A 135 -14.46 7.18 -3.95
CA ILE A 135 -14.63 8.14 -2.83
C ILE A 135 -13.60 9.27 -2.82
N LEU A 136 -12.47 9.12 -3.52
CA LEU A 136 -11.43 10.15 -3.61
C LEU A 136 -12.00 11.49 -4.09
N GLY A 137 -11.69 12.56 -3.36
CA GLY A 137 -12.21 13.91 -3.62
C GLY A 137 -13.67 14.12 -3.21
N GLY A 138 -14.33 13.10 -2.66
CA GLY A 138 -15.71 13.19 -2.18
C GLY A 138 -15.84 14.00 -0.89
N ARG A 139 -17.06 14.50 -0.63
CA ARG A 139 -17.42 15.29 0.56
C ARG A 139 -18.43 14.55 1.44
N PRO A 140 -18.57 14.92 2.72
CA PRO A 140 -19.64 14.37 3.55
C PRO A 140 -21.02 14.56 2.91
N GLY A 141 -21.84 13.52 2.94
CA GLY A 141 -23.14 13.45 2.27
C GLY A 141 -23.10 13.13 0.77
N GLN A 142 -21.92 13.01 0.16
CA GLN A 142 -21.81 12.65 -1.26
C GLN A 142 -21.92 11.14 -1.45
N ALA A 143 -22.86 10.74 -2.32
CA ALA A 143 -23.00 9.36 -2.75
C ALA A 143 -22.10 9.06 -3.96
N CYS A 144 -21.46 7.90 -3.94
CA CYS A 144 -20.62 7.36 -5.00
C CYS A 144 -21.02 5.91 -5.27
N THR A 145 -20.66 5.39 -6.45
CA THR A 145 -20.88 3.99 -6.81
C THR A 145 -19.58 3.40 -7.32
N TYR A 146 -19.27 2.18 -6.90
CA TYR A 146 -18.12 1.43 -7.42
C TYR A 146 -18.54 0.02 -7.77
N THR A 147 -17.87 -0.56 -8.77
CA THR A 147 -18.08 -1.96 -9.14
C THR A 147 -17.15 -2.84 -8.31
N ALA A 148 -17.74 -3.75 -7.55
CA ALA A 148 -17.00 -4.75 -6.79
C ALA A 148 -16.38 -5.80 -7.73
N PRO A 149 -15.36 -6.56 -7.29
CA PRO A 149 -14.77 -7.65 -8.08
C PRO A 149 -15.78 -8.73 -8.51
N SER A 150 -16.91 -8.85 -7.81
CA SER A 150 -18.04 -9.72 -8.17
C SER A 150 -18.82 -9.25 -9.40
N GLY A 151 -18.57 -8.01 -9.87
CA GLY A 151 -19.33 -7.36 -10.95
C GLY A 151 -20.59 -6.65 -10.47
N ALA A 152 -20.87 -6.64 -9.17
CA ALA A 152 -21.98 -5.89 -8.60
C ALA A 152 -21.60 -4.41 -8.42
N ASP A 153 -22.51 -3.51 -8.77
CA ASP A 153 -22.39 -2.09 -8.43
C ASP A 153 -22.88 -1.87 -7.00
N ILE A 154 -22.01 -1.30 -6.17
CA ILE A 154 -22.28 -1.01 -4.76
C ILE A 154 -22.34 0.50 -4.60
N LYS A 155 -23.43 1.00 -4.02
CA LYS A 155 -23.58 2.42 -3.68
C LYS A 155 -23.06 2.66 -2.27
N VAL A 156 -22.28 3.72 -2.11
CA VAL A 156 -21.75 4.17 -0.82
C VAL A 156 -21.97 5.66 -0.67
N THR A 157 -22.16 6.14 0.56
CA THR A 157 -22.18 7.57 0.86
C THR A 157 -21.20 7.89 1.96
N ILE A 158 -20.46 8.98 1.77
CA ILE A 158 -19.45 9.43 2.73
C ILE A 158 -20.16 10.09 3.91
N VAL A 159 -19.95 9.59 5.11
CA VAL A 159 -20.51 10.16 6.35
C VAL A 159 -19.58 11.22 6.91
N SER A 160 -18.32 10.85 7.09
CA SER A 160 -17.30 11.71 7.67
C SER A 160 -15.91 11.22 7.27
N PHE A 161 -14.91 12.09 7.41
CA PHE A 161 -13.52 11.71 7.34
C PHE A 161 -12.69 12.62 8.24
N GLU A 162 -11.59 12.07 8.74
CA GLU A 162 -10.62 12.80 9.56
C GLU A 162 -9.18 12.41 9.21
N PRO A 163 -8.20 13.31 9.37
CA PRO A 163 -6.79 12.98 9.19
C PRO A 163 -6.37 11.84 10.11
N PHE A 164 -5.68 10.83 9.58
CA PHE A 164 -5.08 9.79 10.40
C PHE A 164 -3.97 10.38 11.28
N SER A 165 -4.00 10.04 12.57
CA SER A 165 -3.11 10.59 13.60
C SER A 165 -2.11 9.56 14.16
N GLY A 166 -1.89 8.45 13.44
CA GLY A 166 -0.95 7.37 13.81
C GLY A 166 0.37 7.41 13.08
#